data_AF-A0A7V9QMD9-F1
#
_entry.id   AF-A0A7V9QMD9-F1
#
_cell.length_a   1.000
_cell.length_b   1.000
_cell.length_c   1.000
_cell.angle_alpha   90.00
_cell.angle_beta   90.00
_cell.angle_gamma   90.00
#
_symmetry.space_group_name_H-M   'P 1'
#
loop_
_entity.id
_entity.type
_entity.pdbx_description
1 polymer ?
#
loop_
_entity_poly.entity_id
_entity_poly.type
_entity_poly.pdbx_seq_one_letter_code
_entity_poly.pdbx_strand_id
1 'polypeptide(L)'
;MKPRTIGLALAFSVIGAVAAIAGPPWISIEYPVNPLDPAAKSGFVTVRTYHHSDLMSFDIGGTAEGLVNGQRQSAKLDIRPLKAAGTYVVNWKKPASGNWALIISTMRDGQHMATAVVKVDAAGQVASVTVPSRTIENGRWTVPRAVAASEVDALLRTGVNIAAR
;
A
#
# COMPACT_ATOMS: atom_id res chain seq x y z
N MET A 1 3.00 -4.23 -78.15
CA MET A 1 3.98 -4.36 -77.05
C MET A 1 4.46 -2.94 -76.72
N LYS A 2 4.43 -2.35 -75.52
CA LYS A 2 4.36 -2.83 -74.12
C LYS A 2 3.97 -1.58 -73.27
N PRO A 3 2.94 -1.60 -72.40
CA PRO A 3 2.75 -0.53 -71.42
C PRO A 3 3.51 -0.89 -70.14
N ARG A 4 4.10 0.10 -69.46
CA ARG A 4 4.43 -0.01 -68.02
C ARG A 4 5.03 1.28 -67.48
N THR A 5 4.23 2.01 -66.71
CA THR A 5 4.75 2.87 -65.64
C THR A 5 3.88 2.61 -64.42
N ILE A 6 4.43 1.92 -63.43
CA ILE A 6 3.79 1.70 -62.13
C ILE A 6 4.42 2.73 -61.19
N GLY A 7 3.64 3.74 -60.80
CA GLY A 7 4.03 4.70 -59.78
C GLY A 7 3.88 4.07 -58.39
N LEU A 8 4.96 4.03 -57.63
CA LEU A 8 5.00 3.51 -56.27
C LEU A 8 4.52 4.60 -55.29
N ALA A 9 3.37 4.40 -54.65
CA ALA A 9 2.89 5.26 -53.58
C ALA A 9 3.48 4.79 -52.25
N LEU A 10 4.32 5.64 -51.61
CA LEU A 10 4.83 5.43 -50.26
C LEU A 10 3.80 5.96 -49.25
N ALA A 11 3.12 5.05 -48.55
CA ALA A 11 2.29 5.39 -47.40
C ALA A 11 3.16 5.54 -46.15
N PHE A 12 3.25 6.75 -45.61
CA PHE A 12 3.88 7.02 -44.32
C PHE A 12 2.89 6.71 -43.19
N SER A 13 3.09 5.60 -42.47
CA SER A 13 2.39 5.31 -41.22
C SER A 13 3.08 6.05 -40.08
N VAL A 14 2.48 7.13 -39.58
CA VAL A 14 2.92 7.79 -38.35
C VAL A 14 2.45 6.96 -37.16
N ILE A 15 3.37 6.23 -36.54
CA ILE A 15 3.13 5.57 -35.24
C ILE A 15 3.31 6.65 -34.17
N GLY A 16 2.21 7.16 -33.64
CA GLY A 16 2.23 8.06 -32.48
C GLY A 16 2.63 7.28 -31.23
N ALA A 17 3.77 7.63 -30.63
CA ALA A 17 4.13 7.13 -29.30
C ALA A 17 3.15 7.72 -28.28
N VAL A 18 2.29 6.86 -27.71
CA VAL A 18 1.46 7.25 -26.57
C VAL A 18 2.40 7.44 -25.39
N ALA A 19 2.49 8.65 -24.86
CA ALA A 19 3.23 8.90 -23.63
C ALA A 19 2.57 8.07 -22.52
N ALA A 20 3.32 7.14 -21.93
CA ALA A 20 2.88 6.43 -20.75
C ALA A 20 2.66 7.46 -19.64
N ILE A 21 1.41 7.57 -19.15
CA ILE A 21 1.09 8.41 -18.00
C ILE A 21 1.65 7.69 -16.77
N ALA A 22 2.83 8.12 -16.35
CA ALA A 22 3.51 7.60 -15.17
C ALA A 22 2.79 8.05 -13.88
N GLY A 23 1.84 7.26 -13.37
CA GLY A 23 1.16 7.51 -12.08
C GLY A 23 2.01 7.13 -10.84
N PRO A 24 1.84 7.79 -9.69
CA PRO A 24 2.65 7.53 -8.51
C PRO A 24 2.50 6.10 -7.95
N PRO A 25 3.44 5.62 -7.12
CA PRO A 25 3.26 4.35 -6.42
C PRO A 25 2.05 4.42 -5.48
N TRP A 26 1.43 3.27 -5.22
CA TRP A 26 0.33 3.16 -4.26
C TRP A 26 0.41 1.87 -3.45
N ILE A 27 -0.23 1.88 -2.28
CA ILE A 27 -0.41 0.71 -1.41
C ILE A 27 -1.88 0.63 -1.01
N SER A 28 -2.46 -0.56 -1.09
CA SER A 28 -3.82 -0.83 -0.62
C SER A 28 -3.85 -1.97 0.37
N ILE A 29 -4.78 -1.92 1.31
CA ILE A 29 -5.03 -2.96 2.30
C ILE A 29 -6.40 -3.57 2.03
N GLU A 30 -6.47 -4.88 1.98
CA GLU A 30 -7.69 -5.65 1.86
C GLU A 30 -8.01 -6.31 3.21
N TYR A 31 -9.21 -6.05 3.71
CA TYR A 31 -9.77 -6.62 4.93
C TYR A 31 -11.31 -6.76 4.79
N PRO A 32 -11.91 -7.89 5.23
CA PRO A 32 -11.24 -9.10 5.67
C PRO A 32 -10.45 -9.74 4.53
N VAL A 33 -9.47 -10.58 4.86
CA VAL A 33 -8.74 -11.35 3.85
C VAL A 33 -9.71 -12.29 3.13
N ASN A 34 -9.57 -12.43 1.81
CA ASN A 34 -10.33 -13.38 1.02
C ASN A 34 -10.20 -14.82 1.60
N PRO A 35 -11.27 -15.40 2.15
CA PRO A 35 -11.21 -16.73 2.78
C PRO A 35 -11.00 -17.86 1.76
N LEU A 36 -11.19 -17.59 0.47
CA LEU A 36 -11.02 -18.55 -0.62
C LEU A 36 -9.58 -18.62 -1.14
N ASP A 37 -8.70 -17.69 -0.74
CA ASP A 37 -7.28 -17.79 -1.03
C ASP A 37 -6.58 -18.66 0.03
N PRO A 38 -6.18 -19.90 -0.28
CA PRO A 38 -5.56 -20.78 0.71
C PRO A 38 -4.22 -20.24 1.24
N ALA A 39 -3.54 -19.38 0.49
CA ALA A 39 -2.25 -18.81 0.89
C ALA A 39 -2.40 -17.60 1.83
N ALA A 40 -3.56 -16.93 1.80
CA ALA A 40 -3.80 -15.71 2.57
C ALA A 40 -4.83 -15.86 3.69
N LYS A 41 -5.75 -16.85 3.63
CA LYS A 41 -6.94 -16.96 4.50
C LYS A 41 -6.71 -16.92 6.03
N SER A 42 -5.49 -17.19 6.49
CA SER A 42 -5.14 -17.12 7.93
C SER A 42 -4.46 -15.80 8.32
N GLY A 43 -4.23 -14.92 7.36
CA GLY A 43 -3.62 -13.61 7.55
C GLY A 43 -4.57 -12.61 8.19
N PHE A 44 -3.99 -11.56 8.75
CA PHE A 44 -4.75 -10.47 9.33
C PHE A 44 -5.29 -9.53 8.25
N VAL A 45 -4.44 -9.15 7.29
CA VAL A 45 -4.79 -8.36 6.11
C VAL A 45 -3.97 -8.81 4.91
N THR A 46 -4.46 -8.52 3.71
CA THR A 46 -3.68 -8.62 2.47
C THR A 46 -3.26 -7.22 2.04
N VAL A 47 -2.04 -7.09 1.53
CA VAL A 47 -1.49 -5.84 0.99
C VAL A 47 -1.35 -6.00 -0.52
N ARG A 48 -1.70 -4.94 -1.26
CA ARG A 48 -1.35 -4.82 -2.67
C ARG A 48 -0.57 -3.55 -2.94
N THR A 49 0.37 -3.62 -3.85
CA THR A 49 1.26 -2.50 -4.18
C THR A 49 1.23 -2.23 -5.67
N TYR A 50 1.27 -0.96 -6.03
CA TYR A 50 1.05 -0.49 -7.39
C TYR A 50 2.11 0.51 -7.82
N HIS A 51 2.37 0.56 -9.13
CA HIS A 51 3.09 1.65 -9.79
C HIS A 51 2.43 1.89 -11.14
N HIS A 52 2.12 3.16 -11.47
CA HIS A 52 1.37 3.49 -12.70
C HIS A 52 0.04 2.72 -12.84
N SER A 53 -0.67 2.48 -11.73
CA SER A 53 -1.90 1.68 -11.64
C SER A 53 -1.75 0.17 -11.86
N ASP A 54 -0.56 -0.32 -12.19
CA ASP A 54 -0.28 -1.75 -12.33
C ASP A 54 0.20 -2.36 -11.01
N LEU A 55 -0.19 -3.62 -10.76
CA LEU A 55 0.36 -4.38 -9.64
C LEU A 55 1.87 -4.56 -9.83
N MET A 56 2.65 -4.16 -8.83
CA MET A 56 4.10 -4.21 -8.92
C MET A 56 4.70 -4.56 -7.56
N SER A 57 5.66 -5.47 -7.56
CA SER A 57 6.40 -5.82 -6.34
C SER A 57 7.28 -4.68 -5.86
N PHE A 58 7.35 -4.53 -4.54
CA PHE A 58 8.26 -3.67 -3.82
C PHE A 58 8.91 -4.45 -2.66
N ASP A 59 10.00 -3.92 -2.13
CA ASP A 59 10.45 -4.34 -0.81
C ASP A 59 9.41 -3.86 0.20
N ILE A 60 8.90 -4.75 1.05
CA ILE A 60 7.86 -4.42 2.02
C ILE A 60 8.30 -4.78 3.43
N GLY A 61 7.99 -3.89 4.37
CA GLY A 61 8.22 -4.11 5.78
C GLY A 61 7.14 -3.43 6.61
N GLY A 62 7.16 -3.67 7.92
CA GLY A 62 6.28 -2.93 8.80
C GLY A 62 6.38 -3.35 10.26
N THR A 63 5.74 -2.55 11.09
CA THR A 63 5.67 -2.74 12.53
C THR A 63 4.23 -2.63 13.02
N ALA A 64 3.89 -3.40 14.05
CA ALA A 64 2.76 -3.15 14.91
C ALA A 64 3.22 -2.21 16.02
N GLU A 65 2.68 -1.00 16.01
CA GLU A 65 2.95 0.04 17.01
C GLU A 65 1.79 0.07 18.00
N GLY A 66 2.10 0.09 19.28
CA GLY A 66 1.12 -0.03 20.35
C GLY A 66 1.35 0.93 21.50
N LEU A 67 0.27 1.25 22.21
CA LEU A 67 0.32 1.93 23.50
C LEU A 67 -0.34 1.02 24.53
N VAL A 68 0.47 0.40 25.38
CA VAL A 68 0.04 -0.56 26.41
C VAL A 68 0.35 0.04 27.77
N ASN A 69 -0.67 0.28 28.59
CA ASN A 69 -0.52 0.91 29.91
C ASN A 69 0.28 2.23 29.85
N GLY A 70 0.05 3.04 28.81
CA GLY A 70 0.77 4.30 28.59
C GLY A 70 2.20 4.15 28.07
N GLN A 71 2.70 2.92 27.89
CA GLN A 71 4.03 2.64 27.37
C GLN A 71 3.99 2.25 25.89
N ARG A 72 4.91 2.83 25.11
CA ARG A 72 5.04 2.54 23.69
C ARG A 72 5.59 1.13 23.50
N GLN A 73 4.97 0.36 22.62
CA GLN A 73 5.37 -0.99 22.24
C GLN A 73 5.50 -1.07 20.74
N SER A 74 6.48 -1.83 20.24
CA SER A 74 6.67 -2.06 18.81
C SER A 74 7.02 -3.52 18.57
N ALA A 75 6.44 -4.11 17.54
CA ALA A 75 6.74 -5.47 17.10
C ALA A 75 6.85 -5.52 15.58
N LYS A 76 7.86 -6.22 15.05
CA LYS A 76 7.99 -6.43 13.61
C LYS A 76 6.83 -7.28 13.08
N LEU A 77 6.28 -6.91 11.92
CA LEU A 77 5.25 -7.70 11.24
C LEU A 77 5.86 -8.87 10.47
N ASP A 78 5.16 -10.00 10.47
CA ASP A 78 5.42 -11.11 9.55
C ASP A 78 4.68 -10.84 8.24
N ILE A 79 5.40 -10.38 7.23
CA ILE A 79 4.87 -10.06 5.90
C ILE A 79 5.45 -11.05 4.90
N ARG A 80 4.59 -11.74 4.16
CA ARG A 80 5.01 -12.75 3.18
C ARG A 80 4.45 -12.45 1.81
N PRO A 81 5.24 -12.58 0.73
CA PRO A 81 4.73 -12.45 -0.62
C PRO A 81 3.74 -13.57 -0.94
N LEU A 82 2.73 -13.25 -1.73
CA LEU A 82 1.81 -14.21 -2.34
C LEU A 82 2.22 -14.47 -3.79
N LYS A 83 1.47 -15.34 -4.49
CA LYS A 83 1.81 -15.75 -5.86
C LYS A 83 1.75 -14.62 -6.88
N ALA A 84 0.81 -13.69 -6.73
CA ALA A 84 0.69 -12.56 -7.64
C ALA A 84 1.71 -11.46 -7.27
N ALA A 85 2.39 -10.90 -8.29
CA ALA A 85 3.32 -9.80 -8.09
C ALA A 85 2.63 -8.62 -7.38
N GLY A 86 3.35 -7.95 -6.48
CA GLY A 86 2.82 -6.85 -5.69
C GLY A 86 1.71 -7.25 -4.70
N THR A 87 1.56 -8.53 -4.35
CA THR A 87 0.59 -8.97 -3.34
C THR A 87 1.27 -9.68 -2.18
N TYR A 88 0.82 -9.40 -0.96
CA TYR A 88 1.44 -9.88 0.28
C TYR A 88 0.37 -10.18 1.33
N VAL A 89 0.64 -11.13 2.22
CA VAL A 89 -0.16 -11.36 3.42
C VAL A 89 0.59 -10.86 4.64
N VAL A 90 -0.11 -10.18 5.54
CA VAL A 90 0.40 -9.77 6.85
C VAL A 90 -0.17 -10.71 7.90
N ASN A 91 0.72 -11.45 8.56
CA ASN A 91 0.38 -12.30 9.69
C ASN A 91 0.68 -11.52 10.97
N TRP A 92 -0.37 -11.21 11.72
CA TRP A 92 -0.24 -10.55 13.01
C TRP A 92 -1.42 -10.91 13.90
N LYS A 93 -1.14 -11.15 15.17
CA LYS A 93 -2.16 -11.37 16.19
C LYS A 93 -2.16 -10.17 17.12
N LYS A 94 -3.30 -9.51 17.23
CA LYS A 94 -3.44 -8.38 18.14
C LYS A 94 -3.15 -8.81 19.58
N PRO A 95 -2.25 -8.11 20.30
CA PRO A 95 -2.09 -8.29 21.74
C PRO A 95 -3.38 -7.95 22.50
N ALA A 96 -3.60 -8.64 23.63
CA ALA A 96 -4.86 -8.55 24.38
C ALA A 96 -5.18 -7.16 24.93
N SER A 97 -4.15 -6.34 25.17
CA SER A 97 -4.28 -5.00 25.75
C SER A 97 -3.62 -3.95 24.87
N GLY A 98 -4.03 -2.70 25.07
CA GLY A 98 -3.50 -1.53 24.39
C GLY A 98 -4.18 -1.21 23.07
N ASN A 99 -3.89 0.01 22.61
CA ASN A 99 -4.27 0.47 21.28
C ASN A 99 -3.16 0.12 20.31
N TRP A 100 -3.51 -0.34 19.11
CA TRP A 100 -2.54 -0.82 18.12
C TRP A 100 -2.83 -0.26 16.73
N ALA A 101 -1.76 0.01 15.99
CA ALA A 101 -1.79 0.30 14.57
C ALA A 101 -0.68 -0.47 13.85
N LEU A 102 -0.95 -0.95 12.65
CA LEU A 102 0.08 -1.53 11.77
C LEU A 102 0.58 -0.44 10.83
N ILE A 103 1.90 -0.25 10.80
CA ILE A 103 2.59 0.67 9.91
C ILE A 103 3.31 -0.18 8.86
N ILE A 104 2.73 -0.26 7.67
CA ILE A 104 3.23 -1.10 6.57
C ILE A 104 3.81 -0.16 5.52
N SER A 105 5.09 -0.33 5.18
CA SER A 105 5.78 0.55 4.24
C SER A 105 6.46 -0.22 3.12
N THR A 106 6.45 0.39 1.93
CA THR A 106 7.14 -0.13 0.75
C THR A 106 8.36 0.71 0.42
N MET A 107 9.39 0.04 -0.09
CA MET A 107 10.66 0.62 -0.49
C MET A 107 11.02 0.13 -1.90
N ARG A 108 11.80 0.93 -2.62
CA ARG A 108 12.48 0.56 -3.86
C ARG A 108 13.83 1.23 -3.87
N ASP A 109 14.89 0.46 -4.10
CA ASP A 109 16.27 0.97 -4.20
C ASP A 109 16.67 1.85 -3.00
N GLY A 110 16.23 1.45 -1.80
CA GLY A 110 16.46 2.20 -0.55
C GLY A 110 15.58 3.45 -0.36
N GLN A 111 14.70 3.76 -1.30
CA GLN A 111 13.79 4.91 -1.23
C GLN A 111 12.39 4.49 -0.79
N HIS A 112 11.78 5.34 0.05
CA HIS A 112 10.39 5.17 0.49
C HIS A 112 9.39 5.40 -0.65
N MET A 113 8.47 4.46 -0.82
CA MET A 113 7.47 4.49 -1.89
C MET A 113 6.08 4.81 -1.35
N ALA A 114 5.60 4.07 -0.34
CA ALA A 114 4.31 4.30 0.29
C ALA A 114 4.22 3.73 1.71
N THR A 115 3.36 4.32 2.56
CA THR A 115 2.98 3.78 3.87
C THR A 115 1.47 3.61 3.94
N ALA A 116 1.01 2.45 4.40
CA ALA A 116 -0.34 2.24 4.91
C ALA A 116 -0.32 2.20 6.45
N VAL A 117 -1.27 2.89 7.06
CA VAL A 117 -1.53 2.90 8.49
C VAL A 117 -2.87 2.19 8.72
N VAL A 118 -2.82 1.04 9.39
CA VAL A 118 -4.00 0.21 9.69
C VAL A 118 -4.30 0.33 11.18
N LYS A 119 -5.36 1.06 11.53
CA LYS A 119 -5.82 1.15 12.93
C LYS A 119 -6.61 -0.10 13.29
N VAL A 120 -6.36 -0.63 14.48
CA VAL A 120 -7.02 -1.84 14.99
C VAL A 120 -7.89 -1.47 16.18
N ASP A 121 -9.15 -1.90 16.17
CA ASP A 121 -10.08 -1.63 17.27
C ASP A 121 -9.85 -2.55 18.48
N ALA A 122 -10.65 -2.37 19.54
CA ALA A 122 -10.60 -3.18 20.75
C ALA A 122 -10.85 -4.68 20.48
N ALA A 123 -11.74 -5.02 19.55
CA ALA A 123 -12.09 -6.39 19.17
C ALA A 123 -11.00 -7.09 18.33
N GLY A 124 -9.99 -6.35 17.86
CA GLY A 124 -8.95 -6.89 17.00
C GLY A 124 -9.33 -6.89 15.53
N GLN A 125 -10.27 -6.04 15.12
CA GLN A 125 -10.63 -5.84 13.72
C GLN A 125 -9.99 -4.56 13.16
N VAL A 126 -9.89 -4.47 11.84
CA VAL A 126 -9.44 -3.24 11.19
C VAL A 126 -10.51 -2.17 11.35
N ALA A 127 -10.18 -1.10 12.08
CA ALA A 127 -11.05 0.04 12.31
C ALA A 127 -11.00 1.04 11.16
N SER A 128 -9.80 1.26 10.61
CA SER A 128 -9.58 2.16 9.49
C SER A 128 -8.25 1.87 8.81
N VAL A 129 -8.18 2.18 7.53
CA VAL A 129 -6.93 2.20 6.75
C VAL A 129 -6.71 3.61 6.22
N THR A 130 -5.50 4.11 6.33
CA THR A 130 -5.11 5.41 5.76
C THR A 130 -3.77 5.29 5.06
N VAL A 131 -3.63 5.93 3.90
CA VAL A 131 -2.36 6.08 3.20
C VAL A 131 -1.96 7.55 3.30
N PRO A 132 -1.11 7.94 4.27
CA PRO A 132 -0.65 9.31 4.39
C PRO A 132 -0.09 9.78 3.06
N SER A 133 -0.61 10.89 2.55
CA SER A 133 -0.32 11.36 1.21
C SER A 133 -0.07 12.87 1.20
N ARG A 134 0.50 13.37 0.10
CA ARG A 134 0.69 14.78 -0.19
C ARG A 134 0.44 15.05 -1.67
N THR A 135 0.14 16.29 -2.01
CA THR A 135 0.01 16.71 -3.40
C THR A 135 1.33 17.25 -3.94
N ILE A 136 1.68 16.90 -5.19
CA ILE A 136 2.82 17.45 -5.93
C ILE A 136 2.37 18.01 -7.28
N GLU A 137 3.29 18.65 -8.01
CA GLU A 137 3.03 19.21 -9.35
C GLU A 137 1.77 20.08 -9.37
N ASN A 138 1.69 21.04 -8.44
CA ASN A 138 0.55 21.96 -8.28
C ASN A 138 -0.81 21.25 -8.14
N GLY A 139 -0.82 20.09 -7.46
CA GLY A 139 -2.05 19.33 -7.20
C GLY A 139 -2.37 18.26 -8.24
N ARG A 140 -1.56 18.14 -9.31
CA ARG A 140 -1.78 17.13 -10.35
C ARG A 140 -1.73 15.70 -9.80
N TRP A 141 -0.86 15.44 -8.82
CA TRP A 141 -0.68 14.09 -8.28
C TRP A 141 -0.85 14.05 -6.77
N THR A 142 -1.55 13.03 -6.28
CA THR A 142 -1.52 12.62 -4.88
C THR A 142 -0.53 11.47 -4.73
N VAL A 143 0.52 11.69 -3.97
CA VAL A 143 1.59 10.71 -3.76
C VAL A 143 1.65 10.30 -2.29
N PRO A 144 1.85 9.01 -1.99
CA PRO A 144 2.10 8.56 -0.64
C PRO A 144 3.32 9.26 -0.02
N ARG A 145 3.32 9.34 1.31
CA ARG A 145 4.44 9.81 2.11
C ARG A 145 4.67 8.89 3.30
N ALA A 146 5.87 8.97 3.85
CA ALA A 146 6.16 8.36 5.14
C ALA A 146 5.28 8.99 6.23
N VAL A 147 4.87 8.16 7.19
CA VAL A 147 4.21 8.61 8.43
C VAL A 147 5.26 9.00 9.46
N ALA A 148 5.09 10.13 10.14
CA ALA A 148 5.98 10.52 11.22
C ALA A 148 5.66 9.75 12.52
N ALA A 149 6.67 9.50 13.36
CA ALA A 149 6.48 8.84 14.64
C ALA A 149 5.46 9.56 15.54
N SER A 150 5.46 10.89 15.53
CA SER A 150 4.50 11.71 16.29
C SER A 150 3.05 11.55 15.81
N GLU A 151 2.83 11.31 14.51
CA GLU A 151 1.50 11.02 13.96
C GLU A 151 1.01 9.65 14.43
N VAL A 152 1.90 8.65 14.48
CA VAL A 152 1.59 7.33 15.05
C VAL A 152 1.25 7.46 16.53
N ASP A 153 2.03 8.23 17.30
CA ASP A 153 1.76 8.43 18.72
C ASP A 153 0.43 9.14 18.97
N ALA A 154 0.10 10.14 18.15
CA ALA A 154 -1.20 10.80 18.21
C ALA A 154 -2.34 9.82 17.93
N LEU A 155 -2.21 9.00 16.87
CA LEU A 155 -3.18 7.96 16.53
C LEU A 155 -3.42 7.01 17.71
N LEU A 156 -2.36 6.51 18.35
CA LEU A 156 -2.47 5.57 19.46
C LEU A 156 -3.15 6.18 20.70
N ARG A 157 -2.97 7.49 20.93
CA ARG A 157 -3.64 8.22 22.02
C ARG A 157 -5.11 8.49 21.74
N THR A 158 -5.52 8.73 20.49
CA THR A 158 -6.94 8.96 20.17
C THR A 158 -7.82 7.74 20.44
N GLY A 159 -7.26 6.53 20.35
CA GLY A 159 -7.97 5.31 20.74
C GLY A 159 -8.20 5.14 22.25
N VAL A 160 -7.61 5.99 23.11
CA VAL A 160 -7.69 5.89 24.58
C VAL A 160 -9.02 6.44 25.13
N ASN A 161 -9.76 7.23 24.35
CA ASN A 161 -11.00 7.87 24.80
C ASN A 161 -12.23 7.28 24.11
N ILE A 162 -12.86 6.21 24.66
CA ILE A 162 -14.32 6.00 24.88
C ILE A 162 -14.54 4.70 25.72
N ALA A 163 -13.93 4.58 26.90
CA ALA A 163 -14.27 3.48 27.83
C ALA A 163 -14.30 3.91 29.31
N ALA A 164 -14.30 5.22 29.57
CA ALA A 164 -14.41 5.75 30.92
C ALA A 164 -15.22 7.06 30.88
N ARG A 165 -16.54 6.91 30.76
CA ARG A 165 -17.55 7.80 31.33
C ARG A 165 -18.79 6.99 31.64
#